data_AF-A0A1H9ICW7-F1
#
_entry.id   AF-A0A1H9ICW7-F1
#
_cell.length_a   1.000
_cell.length_b   1.000
_cell.length_c   1.000
_cell.angle_alpha   90.00
_cell.angle_beta   90.00
_cell.angle_gamma   90.00
#
_symmetry.space_group_name_H-M   'P 1'
#
loop_
_entity.id
_entity.type
_entity.pdbx_description
1 polymer ?
#
loop_
_entity_poly.entity_id
_entity_poly.type
_entity_poly.pdbx_seq_one_letter_code
_entity_poly.pdbx_strand_id
1 'polypeptide(L)'
;MYDQYPTEAYSENARKKMLIKIIDIIIVTIAFFFILYVFVMNQEVLLKFVIGTVMVILAIIYGSLKYEAKAITQTMTNKDISKLVLLNESGIEVDEWELGDQISLLIGKSSAEYKADIDLSGTEYESLVNYEHAVLNCVAGIWYVEDIDSVNGVGLKKAHKRVKNRLKQEIPYPLGNGDTIYIANTRILVK
;
A
#
# COMPACT_ATOMS: atom_id res chain seq x y z
N MET A 1 -6.45 -26.26 -29.37
CA MET A 1 -7.56 -25.37 -29.00
C MET A 1 -6.89 -24.20 -28.30
N TYR A 2 -6.71 -23.06 -28.98
CA TYR A 2 -6.14 -21.87 -28.34
C TYR A 2 -7.26 -21.21 -27.55
N ASP A 3 -7.12 -21.16 -26.22
CA ASP A 3 -8.08 -20.51 -25.33
C ASP A 3 -8.21 -19.03 -25.70
N GLN A 4 -9.40 -18.65 -26.15
CA GLN A 4 -9.79 -17.26 -26.35
C GLN A 4 -9.94 -16.61 -24.97
N TYR A 5 -8.87 -16.04 -24.44
CA TYR A 5 -8.95 -15.11 -23.31
C TYR A 5 -9.87 -13.93 -23.68
N PRO A 6 -10.76 -13.47 -22.78
CA PRO A 6 -11.89 -12.63 -23.16
C PRO A 6 -11.43 -11.21 -23.51
N THR A 7 -11.48 -10.89 -24.80
CA THR A 7 -11.25 -9.57 -25.39
C THR A 7 -12.19 -8.49 -24.82
N GLU A 8 -13.33 -8.88 -24.27
CA GLU A 8 -14.33 -8.00 -23.66
C GLU A 8 -13.82 -7.29 -22.40
N ALA A 9 -13.16 -8.01 -21.49
CA ALA A 9 -12.64 -7.45 -20.23
C ALA A 9 -11.48 -6.45 -20.46
N TYR A 10 -10.65 -6.69 -21.47
CA TYR A 10 -9.60 -5.74 -21.89
C TYR A 10 -10.20 -4.46 -22.46
N SER A 11 -11.25 -4.58 -23.29
CA SER A 11 -11.93 -3.44 -23.91
C SER A 11 -12.67 -2.56 -22.88
N GLU A 12 -13.26 -3.15 -21.85
CA GLU A 12 -14.00 -2.44 -20.82
C GLU A 12 -13.08 -1.57 -19.96
N ASN A 13 -11.93 -2.13 -19.55
CA ASN A 13 -10.91 -1.40 -18.80
C ASN A 13 -10.29 -0.27 -19.61
N ALA A 14 -10.10 -0.45 -20.92
CA ALA A 14 -9.64 0.60 -21.82
C ALA A 14 -10.65 1.75 -21.96
N ARG A 15 -11.95 1.44 -22.07
CA ARG A 15 -13.03 2.44 -22.12
C ARG A 15 -13.13 3.23 -20.83
N LYS A 16 -13.08 2.57 -19.66
CA LYS A 16 -13.06 3.23 -18.35
C LYS A 16 -11.86 4.18 -18.22
N LYS A 17 -10.65 3.73 -18.60
CA LYS A 17 -9.45 4.58 -18.62
C LYS A 17 -9.58 5.78 -19.55
N MET A 18 -10.18 5.62 -20.74
CA MET A 18 -10.44 6.74 -21.64
C MET A 18 -11.47 7.73 -21.07
N LEU A 19 -12.54 7.24 -20.44
CA LEU A 19 -13.54 8.10 -19.80
C LEU A 19 -12.94 8.94 -18.68
N ILE A 20 -12.09 8.36 -17.83
CA ILE A 20 -11.39 9.10 -16.76
C ILE A 20 -10.54 10.23 -17.37
N LYS A 21 -9.76 9.94 -18.42
CA LYS A 21 -8.95 10.95 -19.10
C LYS A 21 -9.79 12.08 -19.70
N ILE A 22 -10.95 11.77 -20.28
CA ILE A 22 -11.86 12.77 -20.84
C ILE A 22 -12.41 13.68 -19.73
N ILE A 23 -12.81 13.10 -18.60
CA ILE A 23 -13.30 13.86 -17.43
C ILE A 23 -12.21 14.81 -16.94
N ASP A 24 -10.96 14.34 -16.80
CA ASP A 24 -9.83 15.16 -16.38
C ASP A 24 -9.60 16.35 -17.33
N ILE A 25 -9.66 16.13 -18.65
CA ILE A 25 -9.52 17.19 -19.65
C ILE A 25 -10.63 18.23 -19.53
N ILE A 26 -11.88 17.79 -19.31
CA ILE A 26 -13.03 18.69 -19.14
C ILE A 26 -12.84 19.54 -17.88
N ILE A 27 -12.43 18.93 -16.75
CA ILE A 27 -12.19 19.63 -15.49
C ILE A 27 -11.10 20.71 -15.67
N VAL A 28 -9.98 20.36 -16.31
CA VAL A 28 -8.88 21.30 -16.57
C VAL A 28 -9.35 22.45 -17.45
N THR A 29 -10.14 22.16 -18.48
CA THR A 29 -10.68 23.17 -19.39
C THR A 29 -11.61 24.15 -18.67
N ILE A 30 -12.52 23.64 -17.82
CA ILE A 30 -13.43 24.47 -17.02
C ILE A 30 -12.64 25.34 -16.04
N ALA A 31 -11.67 24.76 -15.33
CA ALA A 31 -10.82 25.49 -14.39
C ALA A 31 -10.04 26.62 -15.08
N PHE A 32 -9.53 26.37 -16.29
CA PHE A 32 -8.83 27.38 -17.09
C PHE A 32 -9.74 28.56 -17.45
N PHE A 33 -10.95 28.30 -17.95
CA PHE A 33 -11.91 29.36 -18.27
C PHE A 33 -12.35 30.12 -17.01
N PHE A 34 -12.51 29.46 -15.87
CA PHE A 34 -12.82 30.11 -14.60
C PHE A 34 -11.73 31.09 -14.18
N ILE A 35 -10.46 30.68 -14.28
CA ILE A 35 -9.31 31.56 -13.99
C ILE A 35 -9.29 32.75 -14.95
N LEU A 36 -9.49 32.54 -16.25
CA LEU A 36 -9.54 33.63 -17.23
C LEU A 36 -10.67 34.62 -16.92
N TYR A 37 -11.86 34.12 -16.58
CA TYR A 37 -13.00 34.96 -16.22
C TYR A 37 -12.69 35.86 -15.01
N VAL A 38 -12.15 35.27 -13.94
CA VAL A 38 -11.85 35.98 -12.69
C VAL A 38 -10.74 37.01 -12.87
N PHE A 39 -9.65 36.66 -13.55
CA PHE A 39 -8.45 37.50 -13.59
C PHE A 39 -8.42 38.48 -14.77
N VAL A 40 -8.99 38.12 -15.92
CA VAL A 40 -8.95 38.93 -17.15
C VAL A 40 -10.25 39.72 -17.34
N MET A 41 -11.41 39.05 -17.31
CA MET A 41 -12.68 39.67 -17.67
C MET A 41 -13.27 40.51 -16.53
N ASN A 42 -13.16 40.01 -15.30
CA ASN A 42 -13.72 40.69 -14.14
C ASN A 42 -12.90 41.93 -13.75
N GLN A 43 -13.57 43.06 -13.54
CA GLN A 43 -12.94 44.32 -13.14
C GLN A 43 -12.82 44.46 -11.62
N GLU A 44 -13.53 43.64 -10.85
CA GLU A 44 -13.47 43.73 -9.39
C GLU A 44 -12.14 43.23 -8.84
N VAL A 45 -11.37 44.17 -8.32
CA VAL A 45 -10.05 43.94 -7.73
C VAL A 45 -10.14 43.04 -6.49
N LEU A 46 -11.18 43.22 -5.66
CA LEU A 46 -11.38 42.43 -4.43
C LEU A 46 -11.51 40.93 -4.73
N LEU A 47 -12.29 40.55 -5.76
CA LEU A 47 -12.50 39.14 -6.12
C LEU A 47 -11.19 38.46 -6.54
N LYS A 48 -10.32 39.17 -7.28
CA LYS A 48 -9.01 38.65 -7.69
C LYS A 48 -8.12 38.37 -6.49
N PHE A 49 -8.11 39.26 -5.50
CA PHE A 49 -7.33 39.07 -4.28
C PHE A 49 -7.84 37.89 -3.45
N VAL A 50 -9.16 37.75 -3.28
CA VAL A 50 -9.74 36.64 -2.51
C VAL A 50 -9.42 35.29 -3.17
N ILE A 51 -9.72 35.14 -4.46
CA ILE A 51 -9.49 33.88 -5.18
C ILE A 51 -7.99 33.57 -5.29
N GLY A 52 -7.15 34.58 -5.54
CA GLY A 52 -5.70 34.42 -5.54
C GLY A 52 -5.15 33.92 -4.21
N THR A 53 -5.64 34.48 -3.09
CA THR A 53 -5.21 34.07 -1.74
C THR A 53 -5.62 32.64 -1.44
N VAL A 54 -6.85 32.24 -1.79
CA VAL A 54 -7.33 30.86 -1.63
C VAL A 54 -6.47 29.89 -2.46
N MET A 55 -6.12 30.22 -3.70
CA MET A 55 -5.26 29.37 -4.53
C MET A 55 -3.86 29.20 -3.94
N VAL A 56 -3.28 30.26 -3.35
CA VAL A 56 -1.98 30.19 -2.67
C VAL A 56 -2.06 29.28 -1.43
N ILE A 57 -3.10 29.42 -0.62
CA ILE A 57 -3.31 28.56 0.56
C ILE A 57 -3.46 27.09 0.13
N LEU A 58 -4.26 26.81 -0.90
CA LEU A 58 -4.42 25.46 -1.44
C LEU A 58 -3.09 24.91 -1.97
N ALA A 59 -2.27 25.72 -2.65
CA ALA A 59 -0.96 25.31 -3.12
C ALA A 59 0.00 24.99 -1.97
N ILE A 60 -0.03 25.77 -0.88
CA ILE A 60 0.76 25.51 0.33
C ILE A 60 0.31 24.20 0.99
N ILE A 61 -1.00 24.01 1.19
CA ILE A 61 -1.55 22.78 1.79
C ILE A 61 -1.18 21.55 0.94
N TYR A 62 -1.41 21.62 -0.38
CA TYR A 62 -1.04 20.55 -1.30
C TYR A 62 0.46 20.27 -1.28
N GLY A 63 1.29 21.33 -1.23
CA GLY A 63 2.74 21.24 -1.11
C GLY A 63 3.17 20.53 0.17
N SER A 64 2.62 20.91 1.32
CA SER A 64 2.94 20.31 2.62
C SER A 64 2.51 18.85 2.71
N LEU A 65 1.29 18.51 2.28
CA LEU A 65 0.81 17.13 2.25
C LEU A 65 1.67 16.25 1.33
N LYS A 66 2.04 16.77 0.15
CA LYS A 66 2.91 16.07 -0.79
C LYS A 66 4.34 15.97 -0.28
N TYR A 67 4.82 16.95 0.47
CA TYR A 67 6.14 16.92 1.09
C TYR A 67 6.23 15.83 2.16
N GLU A 68 5.23 15.73 3.04
CA GLU A 68 5.16 14.65 4.03
C GLU A 68 5.02 13.28 3.36
N ALA A 69 4.12 13.14 2.37
CA ALA A 69 3.97 11.91 1.62
C ALA A 69 5.29 11.52 0.92
N LYS A 70 5.96 12.47 0.26
CA LYS A 70 7.23 12.22 -0.44
C LYS A 70 8.38 11.97 0.52
N ALA A 71 8.43 12.60 1.69
CA ALA A 71 9.44 12.35 2.72
C ALA A 71 9.26 10.94 3.32
N ILE A 72 8.03 10.53 3.61
CA ILE A 72 7.72 9.16 4.01
C ILE A 72 8.11 8.19 2.90
N THR A 73 7.73 8.47 1.65
CA THR A 73 8.09 7.63 0.50
C THR A 73 9.58 7.58 0.23
N GLN A 74 10.36 8.66 0.33
CA GLN A 74 11.81 8.64 0.11
C GLN A 74 12.58 7.95 1.23
N THR A 75 12.08 8.03 2.47
CA THR A 75 12.68 7.32 3.60
C THR A 75 12.30 5.83 3.57
N MET A 76 11.21 5.48 2.90
CA MET A 76 10.64 4.13 2.83
C MET A 76 10.63 3.52 1.42
N THR A 77 11.24 4.15 0.39
CA THR A 77 11.45 3.53 -0.92
C THR A 77 12.44 2.42 -0.68
N ASN A 78 11.88 1.29 -0.28
CA ASN A 78 12.58 0.17 0.28
C ASN A 78 12.97 -0.71 -0.89
N LYS A 79 13.82 -0.15 -1.75
CA LYS A 79 14.46 -0.90 -2.84
C LYS A 79 15.26 -2.10 -2.34
N ASP A 80 15.40 -2.24 -1.02
CA ASP A 80 16.15 -3.31 -0.39
C ASP A 80 15.28 -4.47 0.12
N ILE A 81 13.94 -4.34 0.21
CA ILE A 81 13.10 -5.50 0.56
C ILE A 81 12.96 -6.40 -0.66
N SER A 82 13.64 -7.55 -0.61
CA SER A 82 13.68 -8.55 -1.68
C SER A 82 13.01 -9.86 -1.28
N LYS A 83 13.00 -10.19 0.01
CA LYS A 83 12.47 -11.46 0.51
C LYS A 83 11.97 -11.40 1.94
N LEU A 84 11.22 -12.42 2.29
CA LEU A 84 10.76 -12.70 3.65
C LEU A 84 11.40 -14.00 4.09
N VAL A 85 11.87 -14.05 5.34
CA VAL A 85 12.55 -15.22 5.89
C VAL A 85 11.84 -15.68 7.14
N LEU A 86 11.36 -16.92 7.14
CA LEU A 86 10.77 -17.56 8.29
C LEU A 86 11.87 -17.88 9.32
N LEU A 87 11.65 -17.49 10.56
CA LEU A 87 12.54 -17.79 11.68
C LEU A 87 11.88 -18.76 12.66
N ASN A 88 12.62 -19.80 13.07
CA ASN A 88 12.22 -20.66 14.18
C ASN A 88 12.39 -19.96 15.54
N GLU A 89 12.08 -20.61 16.67
CA GLU A 89 12.22 -20.04 18.03
C GLU A 89 13.65 -19.63 18.42
N SER A 90 14.65 -20.33 17.90
CA SER A 90 16.06 -20.01 18.13
C SER A 90 16.55 -18.83 17.28
N GLY A 91 15.74 -18.36 16.33
CA GLY A 91 16.08 -17.27 15.40
C GLY A 91 16.85 -17.75 14.17
N ILE A 92 16.83 -19.05 13.88
CA ILE A 92 17.45 -19.65 12.69
C ILE A 92 16.44 -19.55 11.53
N GLU A 93 16.98 -19.23 10.36
CA GLU A 93 16.25 -19.15 9.09
C GLU A 93 15.86 -20.57 8.64
N VAL A 94 14.56 -20.82 8.48
CA VAL A 94 14.02 -22.14 8.13
C VAL A 94 13.36 -22.20 6.77
N ASP A 95 12.85 -21.07 6.28
CA ASP A 95 12.25 -20.96 4.94
C ASP A 95 12.34 -19.51 4.45
N GLU A 96 12.18 -19.30 3.14
CA GLU A 96 12.18 -17.97 2.54
C GLU A 96 11.25 -17.82 1.34
N TRP A 97 10.66 -16.63 1.19
CA TRP A 97 9.80 -16.25 0.07
C TRP A 97 10.36 -15.00 -0.61
N GLU A 98 10.63 -15.08 -1.91
CA GLU A 98 11.01 -13.92 -2.72
C GLU A 98 9.78 -13.08 -3.06
N LEU A 99 9.92 -11.76 -2.90
CA LEU A 99 8.84 -10.81 -3.17
C LEU A 99 8.79 -10.39 -4.64
N GLY A 100 9.94 -10.33 -5.32
CA GLY A 100 10.05 -10.09 -6.76
C GLY A 100 9.15 -8.96 -7.28
N ASP A 101 8.34 -9.26 -8.30
CA ASP A 101 7.36 -8.36 -8.93
C ASP A 101 5.96 -8.44 -8.30
N GLN A 102 5.81 -9.10 -7.15
CA GLN A 102 4.52 -9.27 -6.50
C GLN A 102 4.05 -7.96 -5.88
N ILE A 103 2.74 -7.73 -5.93
CA ILE A 103 2.11 -6.51 -5.39
C ILE A 103 1.27 -6.77 -4.14
N SER A 104 0.91 -8.03 -3.90
CA SER A 104 0.10 -8.46 -2.77
C SER A 104 0.39 -9.92 -2.43
N LEU A 105 0.44 -10.25 -1.15
CA LEU A 105 0.64 -11.63 -0.66
C LEU A 105 -0.20 -11.89 0.57
N LEU A 106 -0.90 -13.02 0.56
CA LEU A 106 -1.62 -13.52 1.71
C LEU A 106 -0.70 -14.36 2.60
N ILE A 107 -0.63 -14.01 3.88
CA ILE A 107 0.01 -14.81 4.93
C ILE A 107 -1.06 -15.57 5.71
N GLY A 108 -0.89 -16.87 5.84
CA GLY A 108 -1.85 -17.70 6.56
C GLY A 108 -1.52 -19.19 6.46
N LYS A 109 -2.55 -20.01 6.38
CA LYS A 109 -2.42 -21.47 6.23
C LYS A 109 -3.04 -21.91 4.93
N SER A 110 -2.40 -22.84 4.23
CA SER A 110 -3.02 -23.51 3.09
C SER A 110 -3.74 -24.79 3.52
N SER A 111 -4.86 -25.05 2.86
CA SER A 111 -5.63 -26.31 2.88
C SER A 111 -6.15 -26.62 1.48
N ALA A 112 -7.08 -27.57 1.36
CA ALA A 112 -7.73 -27.84 0.07
C ALA A 112 -8.58 -26.66 -0.44
N GLU A 113 -9.12 -25.84 0.47
CA GLU A 113 -10.03 -24.73 0.15
C GLU A 113 -9.33 -23.36 0.17
N TYR A 114 -8.27 -23.23 0.97
CA TYR A 114 -7.55 -21.97 1.17
C TYR A 114 -6.12 -22.10 0.70
N LYS A 115 -5.59 -21.09 0.02
CA LYS A 115 -4.20 -21.07 -0.43
C LYS A 115 -3.57 -19.75 -0.05
N ALA A 116 -2.62 -19.80 0.89
CA ALA A 116 -1.80 -18.66 1.24
C ALA A 116 -0.59 -18.57 0.29
N ASP A 117 -0.16 -17.35 -0.03
CA ASP A 117 1.08 -17.14 -0.80
C ASP A 117 2.31 -17.39 0.09
N ILE A 118 2.19 -17.01 1.37
CA ILE A 118 3.13 -17.30 2.44
C ILE A 118 2.44 -18.28 3.38
N ASP A 119 2.67 -19.56 3.12
CA ASP A 119 2.06 -20.66 3.85
C ASP A 119 2.82 -20.98 5.14
N LEU A 120 2.12 -20.90 6.27
CA LEU A 120 2.62 -21.21 7.60
C LEU A 120 2.04 -22.54 8.14
N SER A 121 1.39 -23.34 7.30
CA SER A 121 1.04 -24.72 7.62
C SER A 121 2.28 -25.54 7.97
N GLY A 122 2.20 -26.40 8.98
CA GLY A 122 3.32 -27.20 9.49
C GLY A 122 4.33 -26.43 10.36
N THR A 123 4.14 -25.13 10.58
CA THR A 123 4.97 -24.37 11.53
C THR A 123 4.61 -24.70 12.98
N GLU A 124 5.55 -24.48 13.90
CA GLU A 124 5.37 -24.79 15.33
C GLU A 124 4.12 -24.15 15.96
N TYR A 125 3.76 -22.95 15.49
CA TYR A 125 2.60 -22.20 15.97
C TYR A 125 1.41 -22.23 15.01
N GLU A 126 1.34 -23.18 14.07
CA GLU A 126 0.28 -23.30 13.06
C GLU A 126 -1.13 -23.23 13.68
N SER A 127 -1.33 -23.83 14.85
CA SER A 127 -2.61 -23.82 15.56
C SER A 127 -3.13 -22.42 15.93
N LEU A 128 -2.23 -21.43 15.98
CA LEU A 128 -2.54 -20.02 16.26
C LEU A 128 -2.68 -19.17 14.97
N VAL A 129 -2.42 -19.75 13.80
CA VAL A 129 -2.47 -19.05 12.52
C VAL A 129 -3.84 -19.30 11.86
N ASN A 130 -4.59 -18.24 11.53
CA ASN A 130 -5.77 -18.29 10.67
C ASN A 130 -5.41 -18.69 9.21
N TYR A 131 -6.38 -19.24 8.46
CA TYR A 131 -6.19 -19.49 7.01
C TYR A 131 -5.85 -18.23 6.24
N GLU A 132 -6.52 -17.12 6.59
CA GLU A 132 -6.23 -15.78 6.13
C GLU A 132 -5.90 -14.96 7.39
N HIS A 133 -4.63 -14.63 7.60
CA HIS A 133 -4.19 -14.01 8.87
C HIS A 133 -3.74 -12.57 8.67
N ALA A 134 -2.91 -12.34 7.66
CA ALA A 134 -2.37 -11.03 7.35
C ALA A 134 -2.18 -10.91 5.84
N VAL A 135 -2.18 -9.67 5.34
CA VAL A 135 -1.83 -9.40 3.95
C VAL A 135 -0.62 -8.48 3.90
N LEU A 136 0.23 -8.71 2.90
CA LEU A 136 1.26 -7.79 2.49
C LEU A 136 0.81 -7.10 1.21
N ASN A 137 0.97 -5.79 1.13
CA ASN A 137 0.64 -5.02 -0.07
C ASN A 137 1.77 -4.05 -0.39
N CYS A 138 2.20 -4.01 -1.66
CA CYS A 138 3.21 -3.08 -2.14
C CYS A 138 2.55 -1.90 -2.84
N VAL A 139 2.69 -0.70 -2.28
CA VAL A 139 2.17 0.55 -2.85
C VAL A 139 3.33 1.50 -3.10
N ALA A 140 3.52 1.86 -4.37
CA ALA A 140 4.60 2.76 -4.81
C ALA A 140 6.01 2.33 -4.33
N GLY A 141 6.27 1.01 -4.28
CA GLY A 141 7.56 0.45 -3.86
C GLY A 141 7.76 0.37 -2.34
N ILE A 142 6.69 0.53 -1.56
CA ILE A 142 6.70 0.37 -0.11
C ILE A 142 5.80 -0.81 0.24
N TRP A 143 6.34 -1.78 0.96
CA TRP A 143 5.57 -2.89 1.50
C TRP A 143 4.86 -2.49 2.79
N TYR A 144 3.61 -2.88 2.91
CA TYR A 144 2.78 -2.71 4.10
C TYR A 144 2.29 -4.07 4.56
N VAL A 145 2.23 -4.29 5.87
CA VAL A 145 1.56 -5.43 6.50
C VAL A 145 0.26 -4.97 7.15
N GLU A 146 -0.78 -5.77 7.00
CA GLU A 146 -2.10 -5.52 7.56
C GLU A 146 -2.66 -6.81 8.16
N ASP A 147 -3.29 -6.68 9.34
CA ASP A 147 -3.99 -7.77 10.02
C ASP A 147 -5.44 -7.82 9.53
N ILE A 148 -5.85 -8.93 8.91
CA ILE A 148 -7.17 -9.11 8.29
C ILE A 148 -8.12 -9.86 9.23
N ASP A 149 -8.36 -9.27 10.39
CA ASP A 149 -9.21 -9.81 11.45
C ASP A 149 -8.75 -11.19 11.97
N SER A 150 -7.45 -11.33 12.20
CA SER A 150 -6.91 -12.54 12.81
C SER A 150 -7.24 -12.63 14.31
N VAL A 151 -7.45 -13.85 14.79
CA VAL A 151 -7.81 -14.09 16.21
C VAL A 151 -6.64 -13.77 17.14
N ASN A 152 -5.43 -14.20 16.75
CA ASN A 152 -4.22 -14.05 17.57
C ASN A 152 -3.42 -12.78 17.26
N GLY A 153 -3.82 -12.04 16.22
CA GLY A 153 -3.26 -10.75 15.89
C GLY A 153 -1.90 -10.79 15.20
N VAL A 154 -1.57 -9.67 14.55
CA VAL A 154 -0.25 -9.42 13.97
C VAL A 154 0.58 -8.50 14.86
N GLY A 155 1.85 -8.81 15.03
CA GLY A 155 2.84 -7.95 15.69
C GLY A 155 3.90 -7.46 14.71
N LEU A 156 4.44 -6.27 14.96
CA LEU A 156 5.55 -5.70 14.20
C LEU A 156 6.62 -5.17 15.15
N LYS A 157 7.85 -5.62 14.94
CA LYS A 157 9.05 -5.07 15.58
C LYS A 157 9.90 -4.37 14.52
N LYS A 158 10.16 -3.09 14.71
CA LYS A 158 11.03 -2.33 13.82
C LYS A 158 12.50 -2.72 14.00
N ALA A 159 13.28 -2.77 12.92
CA ALA A 159 14.70 -3.17 12.95
C ALA A 159 15.53 -2.40 14.01
N HIS A 160 15.29 -1.10 14.11
CA HIS A 160 15.98 -0.19 15.04
C HIS A 160 15.33 -0.10 16.43
N LYS A 161 14.23 -0.82 16.68
CA LYS A 161 13.51 -0.82 17.96
C LYS A 161 13.61 -2.17 18.64
N ARG A 162 13.71 -2.15 19.97
CA ARG A 162 13.67 -3.40 20.77
C ARG A 162 12.24 -3.89 21.00
N VAL A 163 11.26 -2.99 20.96
CA VAL A 163 9.87 -3.27 21.32
C VAL A 163 9.06 -3.75 20.12
N LYS A 164 8.31 -4.85 20.32
CA LYS A 164 7.26 -5.34 19.42
C LYS A 164 5.95 -4.63 19.75
N ASN A 165 5.26 -4.12 18.72
CA ASN A 165 3.92 -3.54 18.85
C ASN A 165 2.90 -4.45 18.19
N ARG A 166 1.74 -4.63 18.81
CA ARG A 166 0.59 -5.27 18.17
C ARG A 166 -0.04 -4.28 17.18
N LEU A 167 -0.34 -4.74 15.98
CA LEU A 167 -1.01 -3.95 14.97
C LEU A 167 -2.50 -3.85 15.30
N LYS A 168 -3.12 -2.76 14.85
CA LYS A 168 -4.58 -2.69 14.82
C LYS A 168 -5.07 -3.42 13.57
N GLN A 169 -6.17 -4.15 13.70
CA GLN A 169 -6.83 -4.80 12.58
C GLN A 169 -7.24 -3.77 11.51
N GLU A 170 -7.19 -4.20 10.25
CA GLU A 170 -7.60 -3.41 9.07
C GLU A 170 -6.87 -2.07 8.91
N ILE A 171 -5.69 -1.94 9.51
CA ILE A 171 -4.82 -0.77 9.35
C ILE A 171 -3.48 -1.24 8.77
N PRO A 172 -3.07 -0.71 7.60
CA PRO A 172 -1.78 -1.06 7.01
C PRO A 172 -0.63 -0.35 7.72
N TYR A 173 0.45 -1.10 7.99
CA TYR A 173 1.67 -0.59 8.60
C TYR A 173 2.86 -0.78 7.66
N PRO A 174 3.65 0.28 7.38
CA PRO A 174 4.77 0.17 6.45
C PRO A 174 5.86 -0.72 7.02
N LEU A 175 6.59 -1.41 6.15
CA LEU A 175 7.71 -2.30 6.47
C LEU A 175 9.07 -1.71 6.04
N GLY A 176 10.05 -1.90 6.91
CA GLY A 176 11.47 -1.59 6.72
C GLY A 176 12.29 -2.87 6.51
N ASN A 177 13.43 -2.78 5.83
CA ASN A 177 14.40 -3.89 5.84
C ASN A 177 14.89 -4.12 7.28
N GLY A 178 14.95 -5.38 7.70
CA GLY A 178 15.30 -5.83 9.05
C GLY A 178 14.14 -5.78 10.05
N ASP A 179 12.94 -5.34 9.63
CA ASP A 179 11.75 -5.46 10.47
C ASP A 179 11.37 -6.94 10.67
N THR A 180 10.77 -7.26 11.81
CA THR A 180 10.25 -8.60 12.09
C THR A 180 8.73 -8.53 12.25
N ILE A 181 8.02 -9.27 11.40
CA ILE A 181 6.59 -9.51 11.47
C ILE A 181 6.37 -10.72 12.37
N TYR A 182 5.35 -10.64 13.22
CA TYR A 182 4.92 -11.71 14.10
C TYR A 182 3.49 -12.08 13.71
N ILE A 183 3.30 -13.30 13.22
CA ILE A 183 1.99 -13.88 12.93
C ILE A 183 1.67 -14.80 14.10
N ALA A 184 0.82 -14.35 15.02
CA ALA A 184 0.78 -14.87 16.39
C ALA A 184 2.20 -14.88 17.02
N ASN A 185 2.82 -16.06 17.11
CA ASN A 185 4.18 -16.25 17.62
C ASN A 185 5.21 -16.60 16.53
N THR A 186 4.76 -16.95 15.32
CA THR A 186 5.65 -17.21 14.17
C THR A 186 6.34 -15.93 13.74
N ARG A 187 7.65 -15.99 13.51
CA ARG A 187 8.48 -14.82 13.18
C ARG A 187 8.89 -14.84 11.72
N ILE A 188 8.64 -13.73 11.03
CA ILE A 188 9.06 -13.51 9.64
C ILE A 188 9.94 -12.28 9.61
N LEU A 189 11.20 -12.44 9.21
CA LEU A 189 12.16 -11.36 9.04
C LEU A 189 12.06 -10.80 7.62
N VAL A 190 11.97 -9.49 7.53
CA VAL A 190 11.93 -8.75 6.26
C VAL A 190 13.37 -8.44 5.83
N LYS A 191 13.78 -8.88 4.64
CA LYS A 191 15.15 -8.71 4.13
C LYS A 191 15.22 -8.11 2.73
#